data_AF-A0A0F2QXT6-F1
#
_entry.id   AF-A0A0F2QXT6-F1
#
_cell.length_a   1.000
_cell.length_b   1.000
_cell.length_c   1.000
_cell.angle_alpha   90.00
_cell.angle_beta   90.00
_cell.angle_gamma   90.00
#
_symmetry.space_group_name_H-M   'P 1'
#
loop_
_entity.id
_entity.type
_entity.pdbx_description
1 polymer ?
#
loop_
_entity_poly.entity_id
_entity_poly.type
_entity_poly.pdbx_seq_one_letter_code
_entity_poly.pdbx_strand_id
1 'polypeptide(L)'
;MSIPSSNCDTVSMAKVYAAQGYLRKAAAIYRRLAALQPERDDLQKALTDIERRIAELPAPTRKDTELLLREWIGMLKAAQRRNADKPPERNGRTDQGSET
;
A
#
# COMPACT_ATOMS: atom_id res chain seq x y z
N MET A 1 1.17 -12.69 15.25
CA MET A 1 -0.22 -12.80 14.76
C MET A 1 -0.26 -12.30 13.32
N SER A 2 -0.39 -13.21 12.35
CA SER A 2 -0.53 -12.85 10.93
C SER A 2 -1.99 -12.58 10.62
N ILE A 3 -2.30 -11.41 10.06
CA ILE A 3 -3.65 -11.06 9.61
C ILE A 3 -3.98 -11.97 8.41
N PRO A 4 -5.06 -12.78 8.45
CA PRO A 4 -5.51 -13.52 7.29
C PRO A 4 -6.29 -12.58 6.38
N SER A 5 -5.61 -11.93 5.43
CA SER A 5 -6.29 -11.30 4.31
C SER A 5 -6.97 -12.40 3.49
N SER A 6 -8.30 -12.47 3.62
CA SER A 6 -9.20 -13.39 2.91
C SER A 6 -9.37 -12.97 1.45
N ASN A 7 -8.29 -13.00 0.67
CA ASN A 7 -8.35 -12.95 -0.78
C ASN A 7 -7.77 -14.25 -1.33
N CYS A 8 -8.47 -14.83 -2.29
CA CYS A 8 -8.01 -15.97 -3.08
C CYS A 8 -6.67 -15.61 -3.75
N ASP A 9 -5.56 -16.11 -3.19
CA ASP A 9 -4.24 -15.96 -3.80
C ASP A 9 -4.23 -16.79 -5.09
N THR A 10 -4.16 -16.11 -6.23
CA THR A 10 -4.12 -16.75 -7.55
C THR A 10 -2.82 -16.44 -8.25
N VAL A 11 -2.40 -17.38 -9.11
CA VAL A 11 -1.24 -17.18 -10.00
C VAL A 11 -1.43 -15.92 -10.85
N SER A 12 -2.65 -15.66 -11.32
CA SER A 12 -2.97 -14.46 -12.10
C SER A 12 -2.72 -13.17 -11.31
N MET A 13 -3.11 -13.12 -10.03
CA MET A 13 -2.85 -11.96 -9.19
C MET A 13 -1.36 -11.75 -8.94
N ALA A 14 -0.58 -12.82 -8.73
CA ALA A 14 0.87 -12.74 -8.62
C ALA A 14 1.52 -12.18 -9.89
N LYS A 15 1.07 -12.63 -11.06
CA LYS A 15 1.52 -12.12 -12.37
C LYS A 15 1.20 -10.64 -12.57
N VAL A 16 0.00 -10.21 -12.21
CA VAL A 16 -0.40 -8.79 -12.29
C VAL A 16 0.49 -7.92 -11.40
N TYR A 17 0.74 -8.33 -10.16
CA TYR A 17 1.67 -7.60 -9.28
C TYR A 17 3.10 -7.56 -9.82
N ALA A 18 3.57 -8.67 -10.40
CA ALA A 18 4.90 -8.73 -11.02
C ALA A 18 5.02 -7.81 -12.26
N ALA A 19 3.96 -7.70 -13.05
CA ALA A 19 3.90 -6.82 -14.21
C ALA A 19 3.87 -5.34 -13.82
N GLN A 20 3.22 -4.99 -12.71
CA GLN A 20 3.18 -3.63 -12.16
C GLN A 20 4.46 -3.24 -11.40
N GLY A 21 5.45 -4.13 -11.28
CA GLY A 21 6.69 -3.88 -10.55
C GLY A 21 6.57 -4.05 -9.03
N TYR A 22 5.42 -4.50 -8.51
CA TYR A 22 5.23 -4.84 -7.10
C TYR A 22 5.82 -6.22 -6.75
N LEU A 23 7.13 -6.38 -7.01
CA LEU A 23 7.83 -7.67 -6.92
C LEU A 23 7.74 -8.32 -5.54
N ARG A 24 7.85 -7.54 -4.46
CA ARG A 24 7.73 -8.07 -3.10
C ARG A 24 6.33 -8.63 -2.80
N LYS A 25 5.27 -8.02 -3.34
CA LYS A 25 3.89 -8.51 -3.21
C LYS A 25 3.70 -9.78 -4.04
N ALA A 26 4.21 -9.79 -5.27
CA ALA A 26 4.18 -10.97 -6.13
C ALA A 26 4.91 -12.17 -5.48
N ALA A 27 6.10 -11.95 -4.92
CA ALA A 27 6.88 -12.98 -4.22
C ALA A 27 6.13 -13.56 -3.01
N ALA A 28 5.41 -12.72 -2.25
CA ALA A 28 4.62 -13.19 -1.11
C ALA A 28 3.50 -14.15 -1.55
N ILE A 29 2.82 -13.85 -2.66
CA ILE A 29 1.79 -14.72 -3.23
C ILE A 29 2.41 -16.01 -3.76
N TYR A 30 3.50 -15.93 -4.54
CA TYR A 30 4.17 -17.12 -5.06
C TYR A 30 4.70 -18.03 -3.95
N ARG A 31 5.23 -17.47 -2.86
CA ARG A 31 5.68 -18.25 -1.69
C ARG A 31 4.52 -19.00 -1.04
N ARG A 32 3.36 -18.35 -0.89
CA ARG A 32 2.18 -19.01 -0.33
C ARG A 32 1.64 -20.10 -1.27
N LEU A 33 1.61 -19.85 -2.58
CA LEU A 33 1.19 -20.84 -3.57
C LEU A 33 2.14 -22.03 -3.65
N ALA A 34 3.45 -21.80 -3.65
CA ALA A 34 4.46 -22.86 -3.68
C ALA A 34 4.46 -23.71 -2.40
N ALA A 35 4.12 -23.13 -1.25
CA ALA A 35 3.94 -23.89 -0.01
C ALA A 35 2.67 -24.76 -0.02
N LEU A 36 1.63 -24.35 -0.76
CA LEU A 36 0.37 -25.09 -0.88
C LEU A 36 0.41 -26.16 -1.99
N GLN A 37 1.18 -25.92 -3.05
CA GLN A 37 1.32 -26.80 -4.22
C GLN A 37 2.82 -27.00 -4.51
N PRO A 38 3.53 -27.81 -3.71
CA PRO A 38 4.95 -28.03 -3.88
C PRO A 38 5.27 -28.81 -5.16
N GLU A 39 4.34 -29.60 -5.72
CA GLU A 39 4.55 -30.32 -6.99
C GLU A 39 4.62 -29.41 -8.23
N ARG A 40 4.34 -28.12 -8.06
CA ARG A 40 4.29 -27.15 -9.14
C ARG A 40 5.62 -26.42 -9.31
N ASP A 41 6.47 -27.03 -10.13
CA ASP A 41 7.76 -26.45 -10.54
C ASP A 41 7.63 -25.07 -11.19
N ASP A 42 6.50 -24.77 -11.82
CA ASP A 42 6.24 -23.47 -12.44
C ASP A 42 6.15 -22.34 -11.41
N LEU A 43 5.60 -22.62 -10.22
CA LEU A 43 5.53 -21.66 -9.12
C LEU A 43 6.90 -21.41 -8.50
N GLN A 44 7.72 -22.46 -8.36
CA GLN A 44 9.09 -22.34 -7.87
C GLN A 44 9.95 -21.50 -8.81
N LYS A 45 9.90 -21.78 -10.12
CA LYS A 45 10.60 -20.99 -11.15
C LYS A 45 10.18 -19.53 -11.12
N ALA A 46 8.87 -19.26 -11.08
CA ALA A 46 8.35 -17.89 -11.00
C ALA A 46 8.79 -17.17 -9.71
N LEU A 47 8.86 -17.87 -8.58
CA LEU A 47 9.35 -17.31 -7.32
C LEU A 47 10.84 -16.95 -7.42
N THR A 48 11.68 -17.86 -7.92
CA THR A 48 13.12 -17.63 -8.10
C THR A 48 13.40 -16.44 -9.02
N ASP A 49 12.66 -16.32 -10.13
CA ASP A 49 12.79 -15.19 -11.05
C ASP A 49 12.45 -13.85 -10.39
N ILE A 50 11.36 -13.82 -9.59
CA ILE A 50 10.97 -12.61 -8.87
C ILE A 50 11.99 -12.27 -7.78
N GLU A 51 12.50 -13.25 -7.05
CA GLU A 51 13.51 -13.04 -6.01
C GLU A 51 14.82 -12.51 -6.60
N ARG A 52 15.25 -13.02 -7.76
CA ARG A 52 16.37 -12.46 -8.51
C ARG A 52 16.14 -11.01 -8.89
N ARG A 53 14.98 -10.67 -9.45
CA ARG A 53 14.62 -9.29 -9.79
C ARG A 53 14.60 -8.38 -8.55
N ILE A 54 14.20 -8.88 -7.38
CA ILE A 54 14.26 -8.12 -6.12
C ILE A 54 15.70 -7.88 -5.69
N ALA A 55 16.59 -8.87 -5.85
CA ALA A 55 18.01 -8.73 -5.51
C ALA A 55 18.75 -7.76 -6.46
N GLU A 56 18.32 -7.69 -7.72
CA GLU A 56 18.84 -6.74 -8.71
C GLU A 56 18.33 -5.30 -8.49
N LEU A 57 17.27 -5.10 -7.71
CA LEU A 57 16.79 -3.74 -7.41
C LEU A 57 17.81 -3.00 -6.54
N PRO A 58 18.21 -1.77 -6.93
CA PRO A 58 19.07 -0.97 -6.08
C PRO A 58 18.36 -0.73 -4.76
N ALA A 59 19.05 -1.00 -3.65
CA ALA A 59 18.57 -0.61 -2.34
C ALA A 59 18.38 0.92 -2.34
N PRO A 60 17.24 1.44 -1.84
CA PRO A 60 17.05 2.88 -1.72
C PRO A 60 18.21 3.46 -0.93
N THR A 61 18.84 4.51 -1.46
CA THR A 61 19.91 5.15 -0.74
C THR A 61 19.33 5.92 0.45
N ARG A 62 20.21 6.26 1.42
CA ARG A 62 19.83 7.14 2.53
C ARG A 62 19.23 8.46 2.02
N LYS A 63 19.76 8.99 0.91
CA LYS A 63 19.26 10.23 0.28
C LYS A 63 17.87 10.07 -0.30
N ASP A 64 17.58 8.94 -0.96
CA ASP A 64 16.24 8.67 -1.51
C ASP A 64 15.20 8.59 -0.39
N THR A 65 15.57 7.95 0.72
CA THR A 65 14.72 7.83 1.90
C THR A 65 14.49 9.19 2.57
N GLU A 66 15.55 9.99 2.70
CA GLU A 66 15.47 11.34 3.25
C GLU A 66 14.58 12.25 2.40
N LEU A 67 14.70 12.19 1.08
CA LEU A 67 13.89 12.98 0.15
C LEU A 67 12.41 12.60 0.27
N LEU A 68 12.07 11.31 0.26
CA LEU A 68 10.70 10.83 0.44
C LEU A 68 10.10 11.28 1.77
N LEU A 69 10.88 11.21 2.86
CA LEU A 69 10.42 11.66 4.18
C LEU A 69 10.14 13.17 4.20
N ARG A 70 11.00 13.97 3.57
CA ARG A 70 10.82 15.42 3.46
C ARG A 70 9.54 15.77 2.70
N GLU A 71 9.30 15.12 1.56
CA GLU A 71 8.06 15.29 0.78
C GLU A 71 6.82 14.91 1.59
N TRP A 72 6.87 13.78 2.31
CA TRP A 72 5.77 13.35 3.18
C TRP A 72 5.46 14.36 4.29
N ILE A 73 6.49 14.89 4.96
CA ILE A 73 6.33 15.94 5.97
C ILE A 73 5.70 17.21 5.35
N GLY A 74 6.12 17.58 4.14
CA GLY A 74 5.54 18.69 3.38
C GLY A 74 4.04 18.51 3.12
N MET A 75 3.64 17.33 2.65
CA MET A 75 2.23 16.99 2.41
C MET A 75 1.38 17.03 3.69
N LEU A 76 1.89 16.48 4.80
CA LEU A 76 1.19 16.52 6.09
C LEU A 76 0.93 17.95 6.56
N LYS A 77 1.94 18.83 6.44
CA LYS A 77 1.79 20.26 6.76
C LYS A 77 0.76 20.94 5.85
N ALA A 78 0.75 20.62 4.56
CA ALA A 78 -0.23 21.17 3.62
C ALA A 78 -1.67 20.71 3.95
N ALA A 79 -1.85 19.45 4.35
CA ALA A 79 -3.15 18.93 4.77
C ALA A 79 -3.68 19.61 6.05
N GLN A 80 -2.81 19.85 7.03
CA GLN A 80 -3.18 20.55 8.26
C GLN A 80 -3.65 21.99 8.01
N ARG A 81 -3.00 22.70 7.08
CA ARG A 81 -3.43 24.05 6.68
C ARG A 81 -4.84 24.07 6.09
N ARG A 82 -5.18 23.09 5.25
CA ARG A 82 -6.52 22.96 4.68
C ARG A 82 -7.59 22.71 5.74
N ASN A 83 -7.26 21.97 6.80
CA ASN A 83 -8.18 21.77 7.93
C ASN A 83 -8.33 23.04 8.79
N ALA A 84 -7.26 23.84 8.93
CA ALA A 84 -7.28 25.09 9.68
C ALA A 84 -8.06 26.20 8.96
N ASP A 85 -8.09 26.18 7.63
CA ASP A 85 -8.85 27.14 6.80
C ASP A 85 -10.33 26.77 6.64
N LYS A 86 -10.81 25.64 7.21
CA LYS A 86 -12.24 25.33 7.23
C LYS A 86 -12.92 26.33 8.18
N PRO A 87 -13.75 27.28 7.70
CA PRO A 87 -14.41 28.23 8.58
C PRO A 87 -15.29 27.47 9.57
N PRO A 88 -15.42 27.95 10.82
CA PRO A 88 -16.33 27.32 11.77
C PRO A 88 -17.71 27.30 11.14
N GLU A 89 -18.30 26.11 11.02
CA GLU A 89 -19.67 25.95 10.55
C GLU A 89 -20.54 26.84 11.44
N ARG A 90 -21.06 27.92 10.83
CA ARG A 90 -21.94 28.87 11.50
C ARG A 90 -23.22 28.11 11.84
N ASN A 91 -23.26 27.55 13.05
CA ASN A 91 -24.44 26.87 13.57
C ASN A 91 -25.61 27.85 13.48
N GLY A 92 -26.54 27.54 12.59
CA GLY A 92 -27.69 28.37 12.30
C GLY A 92 -28.54 28.47 13.55
N ARG A 93 -28.55 29.66 14.14
CA ARG A 93 -29.68 30.31 14.80
C ARG A 93 -30.97 29.47 14.72
N THR A 94 -31.25 28.65 15.73
CA THR A 94 -32.63 28.32 16.10
C THR A 94 -33.17 29.52 16.85
N ASP A 95 -33.68 30.45 16.06
CA ASP A 95 -34.73 31.37 16.49
C ASP A 95 -35.98 30.49 16.71
N GLN A 96 -36.20 30.06 17.95
CA GLN A 96 -37.55 29.78 18.42
C GLN A 96 -37.90 31.04 19.22
N GLY A 97 -38.61 32.00 18.63
CA GLY A 97 -40.01 31.81 18.26
C GLY A 97 -40.83 32.01 19.53
N SER A 98 -41.14 33.28 19.81
CA SER A 98 -42.12 33.72 20.80
C SER A 98 -43.50 33.13 20.50
N GLU A 99 -44.15 32.55 21.50
CA GLU A 99 -45.62 32.33 21.66
C GLU A 99 -45.74 31.39 22.88
N THR A 100 -46.46 31.64 23.97
CA THR A 100 -47.53 32.56 24.37
C THR A 100 -47.50 32.68 25.89
#